data_AF-A0A354C2B2-F1
#
_entry.id   AF-A0A354C2B2-F1
#
_cell.length_a   1.000
_cell.length_b   1.000
_cell.length_c   1.000
_cell.angle_alpha   90.00
_cell.angle_beta   90.00
_cell.angle_gamma   90.00
#
_symmetry.space_group_name_H-M   'P 1'
#
loop_
_entity.id
_entity.type
_entity.pdbx_description
1 polymer ?
#
loop_
_entity_poly.entity_id
_entity_poly.type
_entity_poly.pdbx_seq_one_letter_code
_entity_poly.pdbx_strand_id
1 'polypeptide(L)'
;MKNTGIIFLLVVTIACAGCATMDELRTSITTKVTSITSNVDPALVAKVPDDKRGGFPKAEFAVKLGEEKLKLAQMKSELAAKERKLVDYDEDLVNTDLKEVSLDYDIIKMEAIDATPGLGKKEDNIKALTNLKLKKNELQSDRIKINANKDATKRQIQDITEKIKAQEEKVKNFAMETPKPEEKAALPPEKDKAPEAPAAPVTPEAPAGSTK
;
A
#
# COMPACT_ATOMS: atom_id res chain seq x y z
N MET A 1 -24.76 40.45 -24.05
CA MET A 1 -25.21 39.05 -23.95
C MET A 1 -24.03 38.21 -23.48
N LYS A 2 -24.24 37.45 -22.40
CA LYS A 2 -23.31 36.47 -21.84
C LYS A 2 -22.95 35.42 -22.90
N ASN A 3 -21.71 34.94 -22.89
CA ASN A 3 -21.37 33.53 -23.09
C ASN A 3 -20.00 33.24 -22.45
N THR A 4 -20.08 33.00 -21.14
CA THR A 4 -19.20 32.14 -20.36
C THR A 4 -19.03 30.79 -21.04
N GLY A 5 -17.79 30.36 -21.25
CA GLY A 5 -17.48 28.98 -21.62
C GLY A 5 -16.18 28.90 -22.39
N ILE A 6 -15.09 28.65 -21.65
CA ILE A 6 -13.87 27.89 -22.01
C ILE A 6 -12.87 28.21 -20.88
N ILE A 7 -13.11 27.60 -19.71
CA ILE A 7 -12.10 27.39 -18.69
C ILE A 7 -12.13 25.89 -18.44
N PHE A 8 -11.55 25.10 -19.35
CA PHE A 8 -11.29 23.68 -19.09
C PHE A 8 -10.33 23.09 -20.13
N LEU A 9 -9.08 23.57 -20.20
CA LEU A 9 -8.04 22.80 -20.89
C LEU A 9 -6.59 23.21 -20.54
N LEU A 10 -6.19 23.09 -19.27
CA LEU A 10 -4.75 23.17 -18.94
C LEU A 10 -4.36 22.41 -17.67
N VAL A 11 -4.68 21.11 -17.58
CA VAL A 11 -4.11 20.22 -16.55
C VAL A 11 -3.86 18.82 -17.15
N VAL A 12 -2.99 18.71 -18.16
CA VAL A 12 -2.50 17.41 -18.66
C VAL A 12 -1.03 17.53 -19.10
N THR A 13 -0.14 17.87 -18.19
CA THR A 13 1.32 17.83 -18.45
C THR A 13 2.15 17.51 -17.20
N ILE A 14 1.74 16.55 -16.36
CA ILE A 14 2.64 16.00 -15.32
C ILE A 14 2.33 14.52 -15.09
N ALA A 15 2.84 13.61 -15.93
CA ALA A 15 2.84 12.17 -15.61
C ALA A 15 3.89 11.32 -16.37
N CYS A 16 4.99 11.92 -16.84
CA CYS A 16 6.03 11.22 -17.63
C CYS A 16 7.40 11.12 -16.93
N ALA A 17 7.47 11.18 -15.60
CA ALA A 17 8.69 10.84 -14.86
C ALA A 17 8.32 10.11 -13.57
N GLY A 18 8.49 8.80 -13.53
CA GLY A 18 8.14 8.02 -12.34
C GLY A 18 8.45 6.53 -12.39
N CYS A 19 9.56 6.11 -13.02
CA CYS A 19 10.01 4.71 -12.95
C CYS A 19 11.00 4.44 -11.80
N ALA A 20 11.24 5.36 -10.86
CA ALA A 20 12.20 5.15 -9.76
C ALA A 20 11.71 5.55 -8.35
N THR A 21 10.55 6.20 -8.19
CA THR A 21 10.23 6.89 -6.93
C THR A 21 9.30 6.15 -5.97
N MET A 22 8.67 5.03 -6.34
CA MET A 22 7.73 4.36 -5.42
C MET A 22 8.41 3.63 -4.25
N ASP A 23 9.57 3.00 -4.47
CA ASP A 23 10.34 2.40 -3.37
C ASP A 23 10.98 3.49 -2.48
N GLU A 24 11.53 4.56 -3.08
CA GLU A 24 12.01 5.73 -2.33
C GLU A 24 10.91 6.42 -1.53
N LEU A 25 9.68 6.52 -2.04
CA LEU A 25 8.53 7.06 -1.31
C LEU A 25 8.08 6.16 -0.16
N ARG A 26 8.07 4.83 -0.36
CA ARG A 26 7.74 3.86 0.70
C ARG A 26 8.73 3.93 1.85
N THR A 27 10.03 3.92 1.55
CA THR A 27 11.08 4.07 2.57
C THR A 27 11.03 5.47 3.18
N SER A 28 10.97 6.55 2.38
CA SER A 28 10.89 7.94 2.87
C SER A 28 9.70 8.18 3.80
N ILE A 29 8.48 7.71 3.48
CA ILE A 29 7.30 7.95 4.33
C ILE A 29 7.42 7.14 5.63
N THR A 30 7.82 5.87 5.55
CA THR A 30 7.99 5.02 6.74
C THR A 30 9.08 5.59 7.65
N THR A 31 10.23 5.96 7.08
CA THR A 31 11.35 6.58 7.81
C THR A 31 10.99 7.95 8.36
N LYS A 32 10.23 8.78 7.64
CA LYS A 32 9.79 10.10 8.12
C LYS A 32 8.81 9.98 9.29
N VAL A 33 7.83 9.08 9.23
CA VAL A 33 6.87 8.91 10.33
C VAL A 33 7.56 8.36 11.59
N THR A 34 8.45 7.36 11.47
CA THR A 34 9.24 6.85 12.61
C THR A 34 10.17 7.92 13.20
N SER A 35 10.78 8.77 12.36
CA SER A 35 11.68 9.85 12.83
C SER A 35 10.96 10.99 13.56
N ILE A 36 9.66 11.19 13.32
CA ILE A 36 8.87 12.25 13.97
C ILE A 36 8.28 11.78 15.31
N THR A 37 8.01 10.48 15.47
CA THR A 37 7.26 9.96 16.63
C THR A 37 8.13 9.33 17.73
N SER A 38 9.42 9.09 17.49
CA SER A 38 10.35 8.47 18.46
C SER A 38 10.94 9.47 19.46
N ASN A 39 10.13 10.40 19.98
CA ASN A 39 10.58 11.44 20.91
C ASN A 39 10.27 11.13 22.39
N VAL A 40 9.58 10.02 22.68
CA VAL A 40 9.16 9.66 24.04
C VAL A 40 9.78 8.33 24.44
N ASP A 41 10.56 8.32 25.52
CA ASP A 41 11.22 7.13 26.06
C ASP A 41 10.17 6.14 26.62
N PRO A 42 10.07 4.91 26.07
CA PRO A 42 9.16 3.88 26.56
C PRO A 42 9.35 3.55 28.04
N ALA A 43 10.58 3.65 28.56
CA ALA A 43 10.90 3.38 29.96
C ALA A 43 10.33 4.44 30.92
N LEU A 44 10.11 5.68 30.43
CA LEU A 44 9.44 6.73 31.20
C LEU A 44 7.92 6.58 31.13
N VAL A 45 7.37 6.21 29.97
CA VAL A 45 5.93 5.94 29.78
C VAL A 45 5.48 4.75 30.65
N ALA A 46 6.33 3.74 30.80
CA ALA A 46 6.07 2.57 31.66
C ALA A 46 5.98 2.92 33.16
N LYS A 47 6.47 4.09 33.59
CA LYS A 47 6.39 4.56 34.99
C LYS A 47 5.16 5.41 35.28
N VAL A 48 4.37 5.78 34.27
CA VAL A 48 3.14 6.56 34.44
C VAL A 48 2.13 5.70 35.21
N PRO A 49 1.57 6.16 36.35
CA PRO A 49 0.56 5.40 37.08
C PRO A 49 -0.76 5.30 36.29
N ASP A 50 -1.51 4.21 36.51
CA ASP A 50 -2.63 3.82 35.64
C ASP A 50 -3.78 4.86 35.61
N ASP A 51 -3.97 5.61 36.70
CA ASP A 51 -4.94 6.72 36.79
C ASP A 51 -4.64 7.87 35.81
N LYS A 52 -3.40 7.97 35.32
CA LYS A 52 -2.95 8.95 34.31
C LYS A 52 -2.85 8.37 32.90
N ARG A 53 -3.04 7.05 32.73
CA ARG A 53 -2.94 6.36 31.42
C ARG A 53 -4.24 6.33 30.61
N GLY A 54 -5.35 6.88 31.13
CA GLY A 54 -6.68 6.74 30.50
C GLY A 54 -6.78 7.17 29.02
N GLY A 55 -5.87 8.02 28.52
CA GLY A 55 -5.80 8.40 27.11
C GLY A 55 -5.00 7.46 26.20
N PHE A 56 -4.14 6.60 26.75
CA PHE A 56 -3.21 5.76 25.98
C PHE A 56 -3.93 4.73 25.12
N PRO A 57 -4.92 3.95 25.61
CA PRO A 57 -5.58 2.93 24.80
C PRO A 57 -6.26 3.52 23.56
N LYS A 58 -6.87 4.71 23.69
CA LYS A 58 -7.50 5.42 22.57
C LYS A 58 -6.47 5.90 21.55
N ALA A 59 -5.33 6.42 22.02
CA ALA A 59 -4.25 6.88 21.16
C ALA A 59 -3.57 5.70 20.42
N GLU A 60 -3.27 4.61 21.12
CA GLU A 60 -2.72 3.39 20.53
C GLU A 60 -3.65 2.78 19.49
N PHE A 61 -4.95 2.73 19.79
CA PHE A 61 -5.96 2.29 18.82
C PHE A 61 -5.99 3.19 17.58
N ALA A 62 -5.94 4.52 17.76
CA ALA A 62 -5.92 5.46 16.64
C ALA A 62 -4.67 5.31 15.77
N VAL A 63 -3.50 5.05 16.38
CA VAL A 63 -2.25 4.75 15.65
C VAL A 63 -2.40 3.47 14.85
N LYS A 64 -2.84 2.36 15.46
CA LYS A 64 -3.06 1.08 14.77
C LYS A 64 -4.05 1.21 13.61
N LEU A 65 -5.17 1.89 13.81
CA LEU A 65 -6.13 2.15 12.74
C LEU A 65 -5.53 3.01 11.62
N GLY A 66 -4.70 3.99 11.95
CA GLY A 66 -3.96 4.81 11.00
C GLY A 66 -2.98 3.97 10.16
N GLU A 67 -2.24 3.07 10.78
CA GLU A 67 -1.32 2.13 10.12
C GLU A 67 -2.05 1.19 9.15
N GLU A 68 -3.17 0.61 9.57
CA GLU A 68 -3.97 -0.28 8.73
C GLU A 68 -4.59 0.46 7.52
N LYS A 69 -5.00 1.73 7.71
CA LYS A 69 -5.45 2.60 6.61
C LYS A 69 -4.32 2.98 5.66
N LEU A 70 -3.11 3.22 6.18
CA LEU A 70 -1.93 3.50 5.35
C LEU A 70 -1.57 2.29 4.49
N LYS A 71 -1.56 1.08 5.07
CA LYS A 71 -1.34 -0.17 4.32
C LYS A 71 -2.37 -0.34 3.20
N LEU A 72 -3.65 -0.07 3.48
CA LEU A 72 -4.71 -0.11 2.48
C LEU A 72 -4.46 0.88 1.33
N ALA A 73 -4.10 2.12 1.64
CA ALA A 73 -3.79 3.14 0.63
C ALA A 73 -2.59 2.73 -0.23
N GLN A 74 -1.54 2.16 0.38
CA GLN A 74 -0.37 1.66 -0.33
C GLN A 74 -0.72 0.52 -1.30
N MET A 75 -1.57 -0.42 -0.89
CA MET A 75 -2.02 -1.51 -1.76
C MET A 75 -2.86 -0.98 -2.94
N LYS A 76 -3.76 0.00 -2.72
CA LYS A 76 -4.52 0.65 -3.80
C LYS A 76 -3.62 1.38 -4.79
N SER A 77 -2.58 2.05 -4.30
CA SER A 77 -1.59 2.71 -5.15
C SER A 77 -0.81 1.70 -6.00
N GLU A 78 -0.43 0.57 -5.41
CA GLU A 78 0.24 -0.51 -6.16
C GLU A 78 -0.68 -1.16 -7.20
N LEU A 79 -1.97 -1.36 -6.88
CA LEU A 79 -2.97 -1.85 -7.84
C LEU A 79 -3.04 -0.93 -9.07
N ALA A 80 -3.20 0.38 -8.86
CA ALA A 80 -3.27 1.36 -9.94
C ALA A 80 -1.99 1.36 -10.81
N ALA A 81 -0.81 1.19 -10.18
CA ALA A 81 0.45 1.08 -10.92
C ALA A 81 0.50 -0.17 -11.81
N LYS A 82 -0.03 -1.31 -11.35
CA LYS A 82 -0.12 -2.54 -12.14
C LYS A 82 -1.14 -2.45 -13.27
N GLU A 83 -2.28 -1.81 -13.02
CA GLU A 83 -3.29 -1.54 -14.06
C GLU A 83 -2.71 -0.67 -15.18
N ARG A 84 -1.93 0.37 -14.83
CA ARG A 84 -1.21 1.16 -15.83
C ARG A 84 -0.24 0.32 -16.65
N LYS A 85 0.55 -0.55 -16.01
CA LYS A 85 1.45 -1.47 -16.74
C LYS A 85 0.71 -2.39 -17.71
N LEU A 86 -0.52 -2.80 -17.39
CA LEU A 86 -1.34 -3.61 -18.29
C LEU A 86 -1.67 -2.83 -19.57
N VAL A 87 -2.03 -1.55 -19.44
CA VAL A 87 -2.26 -0.65 -20.58
C VAL A 87 -0.97 -0.45 -21.39
N ASP A 88 0.17 -0.27 -20.72
CA ASP A 88 1.47 -0.12 -21.41
C ASP A 88 1.78 -1.38 -22.26
N TYR A 89 1.50 -2.60 -21.75
CA TYR A 89 1.66 -3.82 -22.54
C TYR A 89 0.70 -3.92 -23.73
N ASP A 90 -0.51 -3.36 -23.63
CA ASP A 90 -1.44 -3.31 -24.75
C ASP A 90 -0.92 -2.40 -25.86
N GLU A 91 -0.36 -1.24 -25.49
CA GLU A 91 0.30 -0.34 -26.44
C GLU A 91 1.52 -1.02 -27.10
N ASP A 92 2.36 -1.71 -26.32
CA ASP A 92 3.52 -2.44 -26.83
C ASP A 92 3.13 -3.56 -27.81
N LEU A 93 2.03 -4.28 -27.54
CA LEU A 93 1.50 -5.29 -28.46
C LEU A 93 1.06 -4.67 -29.78
N VAL A 94 0.30 -3.57 -29.75
CA VAL A 94 -0.15 -2.87 -30.96
C VAL A 94 1.04 -2.35 -31.77
N ASN A 95 2.04 -1.78 -31.10
CA ASN A 95 3.27 -1.32 -31.73
C ASN A 95 4.07 -2.48 -32.36
N THR A 96 4.09 -3.64 -31.71
CA THR A 96 4.74 -4.85 -32.24
C THR A 96 4.00 -5.38 -33.46
N ASP A 97 2.67 -5.38 -33.44
CA ASP A 97 1.82 -5.81 -34.55
C ASP A 97 2.03 -4.92 -35.78
N LEU A 98 2.08 -3.60 -35.59
CA LEU A 98 2.35 -2.64 -36.67
C LEU A 98 3.72 -2.87 -37.32
N LYS A 99 4.75 -3.13 -36.51
CA LYS A 99 6.10 -3.45 -37.00
C LYS A 99 6.13 -4.77 -37.76
N GLU A 100 5.43 -5.80 -37.29
CA GLU A 100 5.36 -7.09 -37.97
C GLU A 100 4.69 -6.97 -39.34
N VAL A 101 3.55 -6.27 -39.43
CA VAL A 101 2.87 -6.01 -40.72
C VAL A 101 3.77 -5.21 -41.67
N SER A 102 4.51 -4.23 -41.15
CA SER A 102 5.45 -3.46 -41.95
C SER A 102 6.60 -4.32 -42.50
N LEU A 103 7.15 -5.22 -41.68
CA LEU A 103 8.16 -6.18 -42.13
C LEU A 103 7.61 -7.16 -43.16
N ASP A 104 6.38 -7.63 -43.00
CA ASP A 104 5.74 -8.50 -43.99
C ASP A 104 5.60 -7.83 -45.34
N TYR A 105 5.23 -6.56 -45.34
CA TYR A 105 5.19 -5.77 -46.57
C TYR A 105 6.57 -5.65 -47.24
N ASP A 106 7.63 -5.42 -46.46
CA ASP A 106 9.00 -5.33 -47.00
C ASP A 106 9.56 -6.69 -47.45
N ILE A 107 9.21 -7.78 -46.76
CA ILE A 107 9.53 -9.15 -47.18
C ILE A 107 8.91 -9.42 -48.55
N ILE A 108 7.62 -9.11 -48.75
CA ILE A 108 6.94 -9.30 -50.03
C ILE A 108 7.62 -8.50 -51.15
N LYS A 109 8.00 -7.23 -50.89
CA LYS A 109 8.76 -6.43 -51.88
C LYS A 109 10.09 -7.08 -52.23
N MET A 110 10.84 -7.54 -51.24
CA MET A 110 12.14 -8.18 -51.46
C MET A 110 12.01 -9.52 -52.18
N GLU A 111 10.97 -10.30 -51.91
CA GLU A 111 10.66 -11.53 -52.64
C GLU A 111 10.32 -11.24 -54.11
N ALA A 112 9.59 -10.15 -54.40
CA ALA A 112 9.32 -9.72 -55.77
C ALA A 112 10.59 -9.24 -56.51
N ILE A 113 11.47 -8.50 -55.83
CA ILE A 113 12.78 -8.10 -56.38
C ILE A 113 13.63 -9.34 -56.68
N ASP A 114 13.72 -10.28 -55.74
CA ASP A 114 14.51 -11.50 -55.86
C ASP A 114 14.03 -12.45 -56.97
N ALA A 115 12.72 -12.43 -57.26
CA ALA A 115 12.10 -13.20 -58.34
C ALA A 115 12.22 -12.56 -59.73
N THR A 116 12.59 -11.27 -59.81
CA THR A 116 12.64 -10.53 -61.08
C THR A 116 14.06 -10.53 -61.67
N PRO A 117 14.28 -11.08 -62.87
CA PRO A 117 15.60 -11.08 -63.50
C PRO A 117 16.14 -9.66 -63.71
N GLY A 118 17.42 -9.46 -63.39
CA GLY A 118 18.11 -8.17 -63.60
C GLY A 118 17.88 -7.11 -62.51
N LEU A 119 17.06 -7.39 -61.49
CA LEU A 119 16.89 -6.50 -60.33
C LEU A 119 17.81 -6.90 -59.17
N GLY A 120 18.92 -6.17 -59.02
CA GLY A 120 19.89 -6.37 -57.93
C GLY A 120 20.80 -7.58 -58.11
N LYS A 121 21.68 -7.82 -57.13
CA LYS A 121 22.52 -9.02 -57.06
C LYS A 121 21.83 -10.08 -56.22
N LYS A 122 21.85 -11.34 -56.68
CA LYS A 122 21.16 -12.45 -56.01
C LYS A 122 21.60 -12.62 -54.57
N GLU A 123 22.91 -12.55 -54.32
CA GLU A 123 23.49 -12.71 -52.98
C GLU A 123 23.05 -11.61 -52.02
N ASP A 124 22.95 -10.37 -52.51
CA ASP A 124 22.53 -9.22 -51.71
C ASP A 124 21.02 -9.27 -51.40
N ASN A 125 20.21 -9.68 -52.39
CA ASN A 125 18.77 -9.88 -52.24
C ASN A 125 18.47 -10.97 -51.19
N ILE A 126 19.16 -12.11 -51.26
CA ILE A 126 19.03 -13.20 -50.28
C ILE A 126 19.39 -12.71 -48.88
N LYS A 127 20.52 -12.01 -48.71
CA LYS A 127 20.94 -11.47 -47.40
C LYS A 127 19.91 -10.50 -46.84
N ALA A 128 19.41 -9.58 -47.65
CA ALA A 128 18.39 -8.63 -47.22
C ALA A 128 17.10 -9.33 -46.79
N LEU A 129 16.63 -10.31 -47.58
CA LEU A 129 15.46 -11.10 -47.26
C LEU A 129 15.63 -11.92 -45.97
N THR A 130 16.78 -12.58 -45.78
CA THR A 130 17.09 -13.31 -44.55
C THR A 130 17.10 -12.37 -43.33
N ASN A 131 17.70 -11.18 -43.45
CA ASN A 131 17.72 -10.21 -42.36
C ASN A 131 16.30 -9.73 -41.98
N LEU A 132 15.42 -9.51 -42.96
CA LEU A 132 14.02 -9.17 -42.69
C LEU A 132 13.28 -10.30 -41.97
N LYS A 133 13.48 -11.55 -42.40
CA LYS A 133 12.88 -12.73 -41.75
C LYS A 133 13.40 -12.93 -40.32
N LEU A 134 14.69 -12.66 -40.07
CA LEU A 134 15.26 -12.68 -38.71
C LEU A 134 14.63 -11.62 -37.81
N LYS A 135 14.51 -10.38 -38.28
CA LYS A 135 13.83 -9.31 -37.53
C LYS A 135 12.37 -9.65 -37.22
N LYS A 136 11.67 -10.31 -38.15
CA LYS A 136 10.31 -10.79 -37.90
C LYS A 136 10.27 -11.81 -36.75
N ASN A 137 11.19 -12.77 -36.73
CA ASN A 137 11.29 -13.74 -35.64
C ASN A 137 11.59 -13.08 -34.28
N GLU A 138 12.43 -12.03 -34.27
CA GLU A 138 12.70 -11.24 -33.06
C GLU A 138 11.42 -10.57 -32.53
N LEU A 139 10.62 -9.94 -33.39
CA LEU A 139 9.33 -9.35 -32.99
C LEU A 139 8.35 -10.40 -32.44
N GLN A 140 8.31 -11.60 -33.03
CA GLN A 140 7.48 -12.68 -32.52
C GLN A 140 7.94 -13.15 -31.13
N SER A 141 9.24 -13.19 -30.89
CA SER A 141 9.79 -13.45 -29.55
C SER A 141 9.38 -12.37 -28.55
N ASP A 142 9.46 -11.11 -28.94
CA ASP A 142 9.07 -9.99 -28.08
C ASP A 142 7.56 -9.99 -27.80
N ARG A 143 6.71 -10.30 -28.78
CA ARG A 143 5.27 -10.51 -28.59
C ARG A 143 5.00 -11.59 -27.53
N ILE A 144 5.72 -12.72 -27.56
CA ILE A 144 5.60 -13.79 -26.57
C ILE A 144 5.97 -13.27 -25.17
N LYS A 145 7.07 -12.52 -25.03
CA LYS A 145 7.50 -11.94 -23.75
C LYS A 145 6.48 -10.95 -23.21
N ILE A 146 5.95 -10.06 -24.06
CA ILE A 146 4.94 -9.07 -23.68
C ILE A 146 3.68 -9.77 -23.17
N ASN A 147 3.19 -10.78 -23.89
CA ASN A 147 2.02 -11.56 -23.46
C ASN A 147 2.25 -12.27 -22.12
N ALA A 148 3.42 -12.90 -21.93
CA ALA A 148 3.77 -13.54 -20.67
C ALA A 148 3.79 -12.54 -19.50
N ASN A 149 4.39 -11.36 -19.70
CA ASN A 149 4.45 -10.30 -18.70
C ASN A 149 3.06 -9.71 -18.40
N LYS A 150 2.22 -9.55 -19.41
CA LYS A 150 0.83 -9.11 -19.29
C LYS A 150 0.01 -10.09 -18.45
N ASP A 151 0.14 -11.39 -18.70
CA ASP A 151 -0.58 -12.42 -17.94
C ASP A 151 -0.06 -12.54 -16.50
N ALA A 152 1.25 -12.42 -16.28
CA ALA A 152 1.82 -12.34 -14.94
C ALA A 152 1.26 -11.12 -14.19
N THR A 153 1.16 -9.96 -14.85
CA THR A 153 0.63 -8.73 -14.25
C THR A 153 -0.86 -8.85 -13.92
N LYS A 154 -1.66 -9.49 -14.78
CA LYS A 154 -3.08 -9.79 -14.47
C LYS A 154 -3.24 -10.63 -13.21
N ARG A 155 -2.40 -11.66 -13.02
CA ARG A 155 -2.42 -12.47 -11.79
C ARG A 155 -2.05 -11.66 -10.56
N GLN A 156 -1.06 -10.79 -10.67
CA GLN A 156 -0.69 -9.88 -9.58
C GLN A 156 -1.81 -8.88 -9.23
N ILE A 157 -2.55 -8.39 -10.24
CA ILE A 157 -3.75 -7.54 -10.04
C ILE A 157 -4.84 -8.31 -9.28
N GLN A 158 -5.07 -9.58 -9.61
CA GLN A 158 -6.04 -10.41 -8.90
C GLN A 158 -5.64 -10.60 -7.43
N ASP A 159 -4.40 -11.02 -7.18
CA ASP A 159 -3.86 -11.22 -5.83
C ASP A 159 -3.93 -9.94 -4.98
N ILE A 160 -3.51 -8.79 -5.52
CA ILE A 160 -3.58 -7.53 -4.75
C ILE A 160 -5.02 -7.07 -4.52
N THR A 161 -5.94 -7.35 -5.45
CA THR A 161 -7.36 -7.05 -5.27
C THR A 161 -7.95 -7.86 -4.11
N GLU A 162 -7.60 -9.13 -3.98
CA GLU A 162 -8.01 -9.96 -2.85
C GLU A 162 -7.43 -9.47 -1.53
N LYS A 163 -6.15 -9.10 -1.52
CA LYS A 163 -5.48 -8.49 -0.35
C LYS A 163 -6.13 -7.17 0.07
N ILE A 164 -6.51 -6.32 -0.89
CA ILE A 164 -7.24 -5.08 -0.63
C ILE A 164 -8.57 -5.38 0.04
N LYS A 165 -9.36 -6.32 -0.48
CA LYS A 165 -10.65 -6.70 0.14
C LYS A 165 -10.47 -7.17 1.57
N ALA A 166 -9.51 -8.06 1.83
CA ALA A 166 -9.22 -8.55 3.17
C ALA A 166 -8.78 -7.41 4.12
N GLN A 167 -8.00 -6.45 3.62
CA GLN A 167 -7.57 -5.30 4.39
C GLN A 167 -8.70 -4.31 4.68
N GLU A 168 -9.61 -4.09 3.71
CA GLU A 168 -10.79 -3.27 3.92
C GLU A 168 -11.68 -3.82 5.03
N GLU A 169 -11.88 -5.15 5.07
CA GLU A 169 -12.60 -5.80 6.16
C GLU A 169 -11.87 -5.65 7.50
N LYS A 170 -10.53 -5.77 7.54
CA LYS A 170 -9.76 -5.48 8.76
C LYS A 170 -9.95 -4.05 9.26
N VAL A 171 -9.87 -3.06 8.38
CA VAL A 171 -10.06 -1.65 8.74
C VAL A 171 -11.49 -1.37 9.22
N LYS A 172 -12.50 -2.00 8.59
CA LYS A 172 -13.90 -1.91 9.04
C LYS A 172 -14.09 -2.54 10.43
N ASN A 173 -13.56 -3.74 10.65
CA ASN A 173 -13.68 -4.44 11.92
C ASN A 173 -12.95 -3.69 13.04
N PHE A 174 -11.76 -3.13 12.77
CA PHE A 174 -11.08 -2.22 13.69
C PHE A 174 -11.96 -1.03 14.04
N ALA A 175 -12.63 -0.40 13.08
CA ALA A 175 -13.50 0.76 13.35
C ALA A 175 -14.76 0.41 14.17
N MET A 176 -15.19 -0.85 14.18
CA MET A 176 -16.34 -1.32 14.97
C MET A 176 -15.93 -1.78 16.38
N GLU A 177 -14.70 -2.23 16.58
CA GLU A 177 -14.11 -2.45 17.91
C GLU A 177 -13.84 -1.10 18.58
N THR A 178 -14.88 -0.45 19.09
CA THR A 178 -14.71 0.64 20.06
C THR A 178 -13.84 0.15 21.21
N PRO A 179 -12.83 0.91 21.66
CA PRO A 179 -12.05 0.55 22.83
C PRO A 179 -13.03 0.42 24.00
N LYS A 180 -13.26 -0.81 24.45
CA LYS A 180 -14.06 -1.06 25.63
C LYS A 180 -13.36 -0.31 26.77
N PRO A 181 -14.03 0.66 27.44
CA PRO A 181 -13.47 1.22 28.64
C PRO A 181 -13.20 0.05 29.57
N GLU A 182 -11.96 -0.06 30.07
CA GLU A 182 -11.66 -1.03 31.12
C GLU A 182 -12.68 -0.81 32.23
N GLU A 183 -13.57 -1.80 32.37
CA GLU A 183 -14.52 -1.89 33.45
C GLU A 183 -13.68 -1.92 34.72
N LYS A 184 -13.73 -0.81 35.48
CA LYS A 184 -13.09 -0.71 36.80
C LYS A 184 -13.38 -2.01 37.53
N ALA A 185 -12.32 -2.78 37.80
CA ALA A 185 -12.41 -3.96 38.64
C ALA A 185 -13.18 -3.55 39.90
N ALA A 186 -14.40 -4.08 40.03
CA ALA A 186 -15.18 -3.94 41.23
C ALA A 186 -14.33 -4.47 42.38
N LEU A 187 -13.96 -3.59 43.30
CA LEU A 187 -13.37 -3.99 44.58
C LEU A 187 -14.27 -5.06 45.18
N PRO A 188 -13.73 -6.22 45.60
CA PRO A 188 -14.54 -7.25 46.23
C PRO A 188 -15.20 -6.69 47.49
N PRO A 189 -16.47 -7.04 47.79
CA PRO A 189 -17.14 -6.59 48.99
C PRO A 189 -16.44 -7.18 50.20
N GLU A 190 -15.90 -6.31 51.05
CA GLU A 190 -15.37 -6.66 52.36
C GLU A 190 -16.53 -7.15 53.24
N LYS A 191 -16.63 -8.48 53.40
CA LYS A 191 -17.46 -9.12 54.42
C LYS A 191 -16.53 -9.89 55.35
N ASP A 192 -16.40 -9.38 56.58
CA ASP A 192 -16.71 -10.10 57.82
C ASP A 192 -15.89 -9.53 58.98
N LYS A 193 -16.55 -8.66 59.77
CA LYS A 193 -16.36 -8.68 61.23
C LYS A 193 -17.70 -8.50 61.92
N ALA A 194 -18.08 -9.55 62.62
CA ALA A 194 -19.29 -9.72 63.42
C ALA A 194 -19.38 -8.68 64.56
N PRO A 195 -20.59 -8.45 65.13
CA PRO A 195 -20.89 -7.31 65.98
C PRO A 195 -20.49 -7.57 67.43
N GLU A 196 -19.86 -6.57 68.08
CA GLU A 196 -19.68 -6.58 69.53
C GLU A 196 -20.55 -5.48 70.17
N ALA A 197 -21.28 -5.88 71.21
CA ALA A 197 -22.35 -5.17 71.89
C ALA A 197 -21.84 -3.99 72.76
N PRO A 198 -22.72 -3.09 73.24
CA PRO A 198 -22.35 -1.77 73.75
C PRO A 198 -21.88 -1.82 75.21
N ALA A 199 -20.72 -1.22 75.49
CA ALA A 199 -20.24 -1.04 76.86
C ALA A 199 -20.78 0.28 77.47
N ALA A 200 -21.38 0.14 78.65
CA ALA A 200 -21.87 1.21 79.52
C ALA A 200 -20.71 2.02 80.15
N PRO A 201 -20.98 3.18 80.77
CA PRO A 201 -20.02 4.27 80.96
C PRO A 201 -19.22 4.16 82.26
N VAL A 202 -18.02 4.74 82.31
CA VAL A 202 -17.26 4.91 83.55
C VAL A 202 -16.85 6.38 83.72
N THR A 203 -17.30 6.96 84.83
CA THR A 203 -17.01 8.28 85.41
C THR A 203 -15.53 8.38 85.84
N PRO A 204 -14.97 9.60 86.02
CA PRO A 204 -13.53 9.84 86.13
C PRO A 204 -13.02 9.94 87.57
N GLU A 205 -11.76 9.59 87.81
CA GLU A 205 -11.02 10.01 89.01
C GLU A 205 -9.49 10.03 88.75
N ALA A 206 -8.84 11.09 89.20
CA ALA A 206 -7.39 11.30 89.29
C ALA A 206 -7.04 11.47 90.78
N PRO A 207 -5.80 11.77 91.21
CA PRO A 207 -4.46 11.30 90.81
C PRO A 207 -3.62 10.81 92.04
N ALA A 208 -2.50 10.13 91.79
CA ALA A 208 -1.26 10.08 92.61
C ALA A 208 -0.35 9.00 91.96
N GLY A 209 0.95 9.14 91.72
CA GLY A 209 2.00 10.07 92.12
C GLY A 209 3.31 9.27 92.04
N SER A 210 4.43 9.86 91.61
CA SER A 210 5.78 9.35 91.94
C SER A 210 6.87 10.33 91.46
N THR A 211 7.69 10.80 92.42
CA THR A 211 9.17 10.88 92.41
C THR A 211 9.88 11.61 91.24
N LYS A 212 10.90 12.44 91.44
CA LYS A 212 11.89 12.58 92.52
C LYS A 212 12.60 13.92 92.31
#